data_AF-A0A353C205-F1
#
_entry.id   AF-A0A353C205-F1
#
_cell.length_a   1.000
_cell.length_b   1.000
_cell.length_c   1.000
_cell.angle_alpha   90.00
_cell.angle_beta   90.00
_cell.angle_gamma   90.00
#
_symmetry.space_group_name_H-M   'P 1'
#
loop_
_entity.id
_entity.type
_entity.pdbx_description
1 polymer ?
#
loop_
_entity_poly.entity_id
_entity_poly.type
_entity_poly.pdbx_seq_one_letter_code
_entity_poly.pdbx_strand_id
1 'polypeptide(L)' 'MSGLNIGDFTTKLPIIQGGMGVGVSLSGLASAVANAGGIGVIATAG' A
#
# COMPACT_ATOMS: atom_id res chain seq x y z
N MET A 1 -9.43 -15.18 8.02
CA MET A 1 -9.31 -13.71 7.94
C MET A 1 -9.59 -13.36 6.49
N SER A 2 -10.67 -12.64 6.22
CA SER A 2 -11.07 -12.31 4.85
C SER A 2 -10.27 -11.09 4.38
N GLY A 3 -9.57 -11.23 3.27
CA GLY A 3 -8.77 -10.16 2.66
C GLY A 3 -9.63 -8.97 2.19
N LEU A 4 -9.00 -7.82 1.94
CA LEU A 4 -9.68 -6.68 1.32
C LEU A 4 -9.67 -6.86 -0.21
N ASN A 5 -10.86 -6.78 -0.81
CA ASN A 5 -11.07 -6.87 -2.25
C ASN A 5 -11.41 -5.48 -2.82
N ILE A 6 -10.66 -5.01 -3.80
CA ILE A 6 -10.87 -3.74 -4.49
C ILE A 6 -10.80 -4.00 -6.00
N GLY A 7 -11.94 -3.98 -6.67
CA GLY A 7 -12.04 -4.40 -8.07
C GLY A 7 -11.51 -5.81 -8.25
N ASP A 8 -10.53 -5.99 -9.14
CA ASP A 8 -9.88 -7.27 -9.42
C ASP A 8 -8.72 -7.60 -8.47
N PHE A 9 -8.42 -6.73 -7.51
CA PHE A 9 -7.32 -6.92 -6.56
C PHE A 9 -7.80 -7.48 -5.23
N THR A 10 -7.13 -8.51 -4.76
CA THR A 10 -7.34 -9.11 -3.42
C THR A 10 -6.04 -9.04 -2.63
N THR A 11 -6.12 -8.55 -1.39
CA THR A 11 -4.98 -8.47 -0.48
C THR A 11 -5.07 -9.50 0.62
N LYS A 12 -3.91 -10.01 1.07
CA LYS A 12 -3.85 -10.99 2.15
C LYS A 12 -4.15 -10.35 3.51
N LEU A 13 -3.67 -9.12 3.70
CA LEU A 13 -3.89 -8.31 4.88
C LEU A 13 -4.76 -7.11 4.48
N PRO A 14 -5.89 -6.86 5.16
CA PRO A 14 -6.74 -5.70 4.90
C PRO A 14 -6.11 -4.42 5.50
N ILE A 15 -4.85 -4.14 5.17
CA ILE A 15 -4.05 -3.02 5.66
C ILE A 15 -3.60 -2.19 4.46
N ILE A 16 -3.85 -0.87 4.54
CA ILE A 16 -3.42 0.11 3.55
C ILE A 16 -2.45 1.06 4.24
N GLN A 17 -1.26 1.24 3.66
CA GLN A 17 -0.31 2.24 4.13
C GLN A 17 -0.79 3.63 3.72
N GLY A 18 -0.84 4.58 4.67
CA GLY A 18 -1.20 5.96 4.37
C GLY A 18 -0.13 6.65 3.50
N GLY A 19 -0.54 7.35 2.45
CA GLY A 19 0.36 8.14 1.62
C GLY A 19 0.89 9.35 2.39
N MET A 20 2.22 9.46 2.52
CA MET A 20 2.91 10.55 3.20
C MET A 20 3.85 11.27 2.21
N GLY A 21 3.63 12.57 2.02
CA GLY A 21 4.45 13.45 1.18
C GLY A 21 5.87 13.68 1.74
N VAL A 22 6.64 14.54 1.09
CA VAL A 22 8.02 14.90 1.50
C VAL A 22 8.99 13.69 1.48
N GLY A 23 8.81 12.78 0.52
CA GLY A 23 9.72 11.65 0.30
C GLY A 23 9.60 10.49 1.30
N VAL A 24 8.56 10.45 2.15
CA VAL A 24 8.36 9.37 3.13
C VAL A 24 7.75 8.13 2.47
N SER A 25 6.67 8.30 1.72
CA SER A 25 5.99 7.19 1.02
C SER A 25 6.44 7.08 -0.43
N LEU A 26 7.69 6.65 -0.60
CA LEU A 26 8.29 6.34 -1.91
C LEU A 26 8.14 4.85 -2.26
N SER A 27 8.72 4.45 -3.40
CA SER A 27 8.66 3.07 -3.92
C SER A 27 9.15 2.02 -2.92
N GLY A 28 10.16 2.31 -2.10
CA GLY A 28 10.70 1.36 -1.13
C GLY A 28 9.69 0.94 -0.05
N LEU A 29 9.07 1.92 0.62
CA LEU A 29 8.06 1.64 1.65
C LEU A 29 6.81 0.99 1.06
N ALA A 30 6.32 1.50 -0.08
CA ALA A 30 5.16 0.93 -0.74
C ALA A 30 5.40 -0.53 -1.17
N SER A 31 6.58 -0.85 -1.72
CA SER A 31 6.93 -2.22 -2.10
C SER A 31 7.05 -3.15 -0.90
N ALA A 32 7.62 -2.67 0.22
CA ALA A 32 7.71 -3.45 1.44
C ALA A 32 6.33 -3.84 2.00
N VAL A 33 5.37 -2.90 1.99
CA VAL A 33 3.98 -3.16 2.41
C VAL A 33 3.29 -4.15 1.47
N ALA A 34 3.47 -4.01 0.16
CA ALA A 34 2.93 -4.94 -0.83
C ALA A 34 3.50 -6.37 -0.65
N ASN A 35 4.81 -6.48 -0.42
CA ASN A 35 5.49 -7.77 -0.17
C ASN A 35 5.01 -8.44 1.13
N ALA A 36 4.63 -7.64 2.13
CA ALA A 36 4.01 -8.15 3.37
C ALA A 36 2.56 -8.61 3.16
N GLY A 37 1.95 -8.31 2.01
CA GLY A 37 0.59 -8.70 1.65
C GLY A 37 -0.48 -7.64 1.93
N GLY A 38 -0.09 -6.39 2.19
CA GLY A 38 -0.98 -5.23 2.28
C GLY A 38 -0.99 -4.39 0.99
N ILE A 39 -1.51 -3.17 1.07
CA ILE A 39 -1.51 -2.20 -0.04
C ILE A 39 -0.53 -1.06 0.28
N GLY A 40 0.55 -0.95 -0.50
CA GLY A 40 1.47 0.18 -0.46
C GLY A 40 0.98 1.36 -1.29
N VAL A 41 1.24 2.58 -0.83
CA VAL A 41 0.82 3.83 -1.48
C VAL A 41 2.04 4.72 -1.70
N ILE A 42 2.19 5.22 -2.93
CA ILE A 42 3.20 6.22 -3.28
C ILE A 42 2.55 7.60 -3.30
N ALA A 43 3.12 8.56 -2.56
CA ALA A 43 2.66 9.95 -2.58
C ALA A 43 3.41 10.73 -3.66
N THR A 44 2.69 11.46 -4.51
CA THR A 44 3.27 12.36 -5.52
C THR A 44 3.15 13.81 -5.06
N ALA A 45 4.05 14.68 -5.52
CA ALA A 45 3.80 16.11 -5.46
C ALA A 45 2.65 16.44 -6.41
N GLY A 46 1.74 17.32 -5.97
CA GLY A 46 0.69 17.90 -6.82
C GLY A 46 1.25 18.98 -7.73
#